data_AF-A0A101CJC3-F1
#
_entry.id   AF-A0A101CJC3-F1
#
_cell.length_a   1.000
_cell.length_b   1.000
_cell.length_c   1.000
_cell.angle_alpha   90.00
_cell.angle_beta   90.00
_cell.angle_gamma   90.00
#
_symmetry.space_group_name_H-M   'P 1'
#
loop_
_entity.id
_entity.type
_entity.pdbx_description
1 polymer ?
#
loop_
_entity_poly.entity_id
_entity_poly.type
_entity_poly.pdbx_seq_one_letter_code
_entity_poly.pdbx_strand_id
1 'polypeptide(L)' 'MFNWLSLITGLFYIVLGIVIIVYKFFFTLLEPAVAYPLGGLVMLYGVFRIWRAVSKIKNTGDHE' A
#
# COMPACT_ATOMS: atom_id res chain seq x y z
N MET A 1 -7.53 12.87 -15.12
CA MET A 1 -6.45 11.93 -15.50
C MET A 1 -6.42 10.80 -14.48
N PHE A 2 -6.65 9.58 -14.94
CA PHE A 2 -7.07 8.43 -14.14
C PHE A 2 -6.27 8.23 -12.82
N ASN A 3 -6.99 8.34 -11.70
CA ASN A 3 -6.56 7.84 -10.39
C ASN A 3 -6.31 6.32 -10.36
N TRP A 4 -6.59 5.61 -11.45
CA TRP A 4 -6.39 4.17 -11.61
C TRP A 4 -4.93 3.76 -11.42
N LEU A 5 -3.98 4.59 -11.87
CA LEU A 5 -2.55 4.38 -11.66
C LEU A 5 -2.18 4.45 -10.16
N SER A 6 -2.83 5.35 -9.41
CA SER A 6 -2.62 5.49 -7.97
C SER A 6 -3.26 4.33 -7.17
N LEU A 7 -4.32 3.73 -7.70
CA LEU A 7 -5.03 2.61 -7.08
C LEU A 7 -4.27 1.29 -7.32
N ILE A 8 -3.87 1.04 -8.57
CA ILE A 8 -3.02 -0.12 -8.93
C ILE A 8 -1.68 -0.06 -8.19
N THR A 9 -1.00 1.08 -8.16
CA THR A 9 0.25 1.21 -7.40
C THR A 9 0.02 1.00 -5.90
N GLY A 10 -1.08 1.50 -5.33
CA GLY A 10 -1.46 1.21 -3.94
C GLY A 10 -1.61 -0.29 -3.66
N LEU A 11 -2.23 -1.03 -4.59
CA LEU A 11 -2.37 -2.48 -4.50
C LEU A 11 -1.01 -3.19 -4.58
N PHE A 12 -0.11 -2.74 -5.47
CA PHE A 12 1.29 -3.21 -5.51
C PHE A 12 2.04 -2.97 -4.19
N TYR A 13 1.83 -1.83 -3.52
CA TYR A 13 2.45 -1.56 -2.21
C TYR A 13 1.93 -2.49 -1.11
N ILE A 14 0.64 -2.84 -1.13
CA ILE A 14 0.09 -3.83 -0.18
C ILE A 14 0.67 -5.21 -0.44
N VAL A 15 0.73 -5.65 -1.71
CA VAL A 15 1.34 -6.94 -2.08
C VAL A 15 2.81 -7.00 -1.68
N LEU A 16 3.57 -5.93 -1.92
CA LEU A 16 4.95 -5.81 -1.44
C LEU A 16 5.01 -5.91 0.10
N GLY A 17 4.14 -5.19 0.82
CA GLY A 17 4.00 -5.29 2.27
C GLY A 17 3.84 -6.73 2.77
N ILE A 18 2.97 -7.50 2.13
CA ILE A 18 2.72 -8.91 2.45
C ILE A 18 3.98 -9.75 2.19
N VAL A 19 4.63 -9.57 1.03
CA VAL A 19 5.85 -10.31 0.67
C VAL A 19 6.96 -10.06 1.70
N ILE A 20 7.11 -8.82 2.16
CA ILE A 20 8.13 -8.44 3.16
C ILE A 20 7.87 -9.15 4.49
N ILE A 21 6.62 -9.21 4.94
CA ILE A 21 6.25 -9.85 6.21
C ILE A 21 6.40 -11.37 6.12
N VAL A 22 5.95 -11.98 5.01
CA VAL A 22 5.96 -13.44 4.82
C VAL A 22 7.37 -13.97 4.63
N TYR A 23 8.16 -13.34 3.75
CA TYR A 23 9.52 -13.81 3.44
C TYR A 23 10.58 -13.22 4.37
N LYS A 24 10.25 -12.23 5.20
CA LYS A 24 11.20 -11.47 6.04
C LYS A 24 12.41 -10.97 5.25
N PHE A 25 12.18 -10.67 3.97
CA PHE A 25 13.21 -10.40 3.00
C PHE A 25 12.76 -9.20 2.16
N PHE A 26 13.53 -8.13 2.24
CA PHE A 26 13.29 -6.92 1.41
C PHE A 26 14.38 -6.83 0.35
N PHE A 27 15.64 -6.79 0.81
CA PHE A 27 16.86 -6.76 -0.01
C PHE A 27 18.02 -7.54 0.63
N THR A 28 17.91 -7.80 1.94
CA THR A 28 18.82 -8.62 2.76
C THR A 28 17.96 -9.42 3.75
N LEU A 29 18.54 -10.44 4.39
CA LEU A 29 17.89 -11.15 5.50
C LEU A 29 17.59 -10.13 6.59
N LEU A 30 16.33 -9.75 6.76
CA LEU A 30 15.93 -8.80 7.77
C LEU A 30 15.66 -9.54 9.06
N GLU A 31 16.29 -9.07 10.13
CA GLU A 31 15.98 -9.51 11.47
C GLU A 31 14.49 -9.25 11.74
N PRO A 32 13.76 -10.19 12.35
CA PRO A 32 12.31 -10.07 12.55
C PRO A 32 11.91 -8.77 13.27
N ALA A 33 12.76 -8.26 14.17
CA ALA A 33 12.56 -6.98 14.85
C ALA A 33 12.44 -5.78 13.89
N VAL A 34 13.07 -5.84 12.72
CA VAL A 34 13.07 -4.79 11.70
C VAL A 34 12.04 -5.10 10.60
N ALA A 35 11.84 -6.37 10.26
CA ALA A 35 10.87 -6.81 9.25
C ALA A 35 9.42 -6.43 9.59
N TYR A 36 8.99 -6.63 10.83
CA TYR A 36 7.61 -6.32 11.25
C TYR A 36 7.25 -4.83 11.15
N PRO A 37 8.04 -3.88 11.71
CA PRO A 37 7.72 -2.46 11.58
C PRO A 37 7.83 -1.96 10.14
N LEU A 38 8.80 -2.45 9.34
CA LEU A 38 8.91 -2.08 7.93
C LEU A 38 7.72 -2.58 7.10
N GLY A 39 7.40 -3.86 7.22
CA GLY A 39 6.26 -4.46 6.52
C GLY A 39 4.96 -3.77 6.93
N GLY A 40 4.78 -3.52 8.23
CA GLY A 40 3.64 -2.78 8.77
C GLY A 40 3.53 -1.36 8.21
N LEU A 41 4.64 -0.61 8.17
CA LEU A 41 4.68 0.75 7.59
C LEU A 41 4.32 0.76 6.11
N VAL A 42 4.87 -0.16 5.33
CA VAL A 42 4.57 -0.28 3.89
C VAL A 42 3.11 -0.63 3.66
N MET A 43 2.57 -1.55 4.47
CA MET A 43 1.16 -1.94 4.42
C MET A 43 0.24 -0.77 4.80
N LEU A 44 0.54 -0.04 5.88
CA LEU A 44 -0.17 1.17 6.31
C LEU A 44 -0.17 2.25 5.23
N TYR A 45 0.98 2.51 4.61
CA TYR A 45 1.10 3.48 3.53
C TYR A 45 0.30 3.05 2.28
N GLY A 46 0.34 1.75 1.94
CA GLY A 46 -0.47 1.17 0.86
C GLY A 46 -1.97 1.38 1.07
N VAL A 47 -2.47 1.12 2.28
CA VAL A 47 -3.87 1.34 2.66
C VAL A 47 -4.23 2.83 2.59
N PHE A 48 -3.38 3.72 3.12
CA PHE A 48 -3.61 5.16 3.09
C PHE A 48 -3.69 5.71 1.66
N ARG A 49 -2.87 5.19 0.74
CA ARG A 49 -2.94 5.53 -0.69
C ARG A 49 -4.26 5.13 -1.32
N ILE A 50 -4.72 3.90 -1.06
CA ILE A 50 -5.99 3.41 -1.60
C ILE A 50 -7.13 4.25 -1.05
N TRP A 51 -7.15 4.52 0.26
CA TRP A 51 -8.17 5.37 0.87
C TRP A 51 -8.24 6.77 0.25
N ARG A 52 -7.08 7.40 -0.02
CA ARG A 52 -7.01 8.70 -0.70
C ARG A 52 -7.52 8.64 -2.14
N ALA A 53 -7.19 7.57 -2.87
CA ALA A 53 -7.65 7.37 -4.24
C ALA A 53 -9.17 7.14 -4.30
N VAL A 54 -9.71 6.31 -3.39
CA VAL A 54 -11.14 6.01 -3.26
C VAL A 54 -11.94 7.24 -2.82
N SER A 55 -11.46 8.01 -1.84
CA SER A 55 -12.13 9.24 -1.39
C SER A 55 -12.20 10.31 -2.49
N LYS A 56 -11.19 10.36 -3.37
CA LYS A 56 -11.16 11.27 -4.51
C LYS A 56 -12.08 10.82 -5.65
N ILE A 57 -12.29 9.52 -5.83
CA ILE A 57 -13.29 8.98 -6.78
C ILE A 57 -14.71 9.24 -6.25
N LYS A 58 -14.94 9.02 -4.95
CA LYS A 58 -16.26 9.20 -4.32
C LYS A 58 -16.77 10.65 -4.38
N ASN A 59 -15.89 11.66 -4.30
CA ASN A 59 -16.28 13.07 -4.43
C ASN A 59 -16.63 13.52 -5.87
N THR A 60 -16.35 12.71 -6.89
CA THR A 60 -16.75 13.02 -8.27
C THR A 60 -18.13 12.45 -8.63
N GLY A 61 -18.71 11.60 -7.76
CA GLY A 61 -20.03 10.98 -7.99
C GLY A 61 -21.21 11.68 -7.31
N ASP A 62 -21.00 12.81 -6.61
CA ASP A 62 -22.06 13.57 -5.91
C ASP A 62 -22.46 14.85 -6.67
N HIS A 63 -22.19 14.88 -7.98
CA HIS A 63 -22.61 15.95 -8.89
C HIS A 63 -23.18 15.33 -10.17
N GLU A 64 -24.30 14.63 -10.07
CA GLU A 64 -25.34 14.57 -11.11
C GLU A 64 -26.70 14.83 -10.47
#